data_AF-A0A7S1EHJ2-F1
#
_entry.id   AF-A0A7S1EHJ2-F1
#
_cell.length_a   1.000
_cell.length_b   1.000
_cell.length_c   1.000
_cell.angle_alpha   90.00
_cell.angle_beta   90.00
_cell.angle_gamma   90.00
#
_symmetry.space_group_name_H-M   'P 1'
#
loop_
_entity.id
_entity.type
_entity.pdbx_description
1 polymer ?
#
loop_
_entity_poly.entity_id
_entity_poly.type
_entity_poly.pdbx_seq_one_letter_code
_entity_poly.pdbx_strand_id
1 'polypeptide(L)'
;VLEIDVPFDAIIERMSGRRSHPASGRTYHVKFNPPKVEGKDDETGEDLVQRPDDEEATVRKRLDVYSAQTRPLVDYYSQWAASGDANAPKYRRIEGLGSVDDITQRALAALTS
;
A
#
# COMPACT_ATOMS: atom_id res chain seq x y z
N VAL A 1 11.99 -6.47 -12.40
CA VAL A 1 10.70 -6.35 -11.66
C VAL A 1 11.01 -6.28 -10.18
N LEU A 2 10.55 -5.24 -9.50
CA LEU A 2 10.67 -5.09 -8.05
C LEU A 2 9.28 -5.22 -7.43
N GLU A 3 9.05 -6.26 -6.64
CA GLU A 3 7.84 -6.44 -5.85
C GLU A 3 8.04 -5.86 -4.45
N ILE A 4 7.14 -4.98 -4.03
CA ILE A 4 7.06 -4.46 -2.66
C ILE A 4 5.93 -5.21 -1.96
N ASP A 5 6.30 -6.18 -1.14
CA ASP A 5 5.37 -7.09 -0.48
C ASP A 5 4.87 -6.52 0.85
N VAL A 6 3.56 -6.40 0.99
CA VAL A 6 2.91 -5.89 2.20
C VAL A 6 1.77 -6.83 2.59
N PRO A 7 1.69 -7.29 3.85
CA PRO A 7 0.57 -8.11 4.32
C PRO A 7 -0.78 -7.41 4.10
N PHE A 8 -1.79 -8.17 3.67
CA PHE A 8 -3.12 -7.62 3.39
C PHE A 8 -3.76 -6.94 4.58
N ASP A 9 -3.60 -7.47 5.80
CA ASP A 9 -4.12 -6.85 7.01
C ASP A 9 -3.52 -5.46 7.27
N ALA A 10 -2.24 -5.27 6.95
CA ALA A 10 -1.59 -3.95 7.03
C ALA A 10 -2.13 -2.98 5.98
N ILE A 11 -2.45 -3.46 4.77
CA ILE A 11 -3.10 -2.64 3.73
C ILE A 11 -4.51 -2.25 4.18
N ILE A 12 -5.28 -3.19 4.74
CA ILE A 12 -6.64 -2.96 5.23
C ILE A 12 -6.62 -1.93 6.36
N GLU A 13 -5.76 -2.09 7.37
CA GLU A 13 -5.62 -1.12 8.46
C GLU A 13 -5.27 0.28 7.92
N ARG A 14 -4.31 0.35 6.98
CA ARG A 14 -3.86 1.62 6.42
C ARG A 14 -4.89 2.34 5.55
N MET A 15 -5.73 1.61 4.83
CA MET A 15 -6.75 2.19 3.97
C MET A 15 -7.99 2.57 4.79
N SER A 16 -8.51 1.65 5.61
CA SER A 16 -9.72 1.86 6.44
C SER A 16 -9.57 2.94 7.51
N GLY A 17 -8.34 3.19 7.96
CA GLY A 17 -8.06 4.26 8.90
C GLY A 17 -8.04 5.66 8.30
N ARG A 18 -8.08 5.82 6.96
CA ARG A 18 -7.97 7.13 6.30
C ARG A 18 -9.21 7.99 6.54
N ARG A 19 -8.95 9.27 6.76
CA ARG A 19 -9.96 10.33 6.84
C ARG A 19 -9.49 11.51 5.99
N SER A 20 -10.41 12.22 5.37
CA SER A 20 -10.12 13.40 4.55
C SER A 20 -11.08 14.52 4.88
N HIS A 21 -10.57 15.75 4.91
CA HIS A 21 -11.40 16.93 4.97
C HIS A 21 -11.79 17.38 3.55
N PRO A 22 -13.07 17.32 3.14
CA PRO A 22 -13.46 17.56 1.74
C PRO A 22 -13.11 18.94 1.21
N ALA A 23 -13.20 19.98 2.04
CA ALA A 23 -13.01 21.36 1.59
C ALA A 23 -11.54 21.73 1.38
N SER A 24 -10.62 21.18 2.18
CA SER A 24 -9.18 21.50 2.09
C SER A 24 -8.33 20.40 1.45
N GLY A 25 -8.83 19.17 1.40
CA GLY A 25 -8.04 18.00 0.98
C GLY A 25 -7.03 17.50 2.03
N ARG A 26 -7.01 18.07 3.24
CA ARG A 26 -6.19 17.54 4.35
C ARG A 26 -6.55 16.09 4.64
N THR A 27 -5.54 15.30 5.01
CA THR A 27 -5.70 13.87 5.27
C THR A 27 -5.25 13.53 6.68
N TYR A 28 -5.97 12.58 7.28
CA TYR A 28 -5.75 12.08 8.62
C TYR A 28 -5.79 10.57 8.59
N HIS A 29 -5.29 9.95 9.65
CA HIS A 29 -5.42 8.53 9.86
C HIS A 29 -5.67 8.24 11.33
N VAL A 30 -6.75 7.52 11.65
CA VAL A 30 -7.20 7.27 13.04
C VAL A 30 -6.11 6.74 13.99
N LYS A 31 -5.17 5.95 13.46
CA LYS A 31 -3.98 5.45 14.19
C LYS A 31 -2.67 6.22 13.94
N PHE A 32 -2.27 6.41 12.68
CA PHE A 32 -0.92 6.90 12.34
C PHE A 32 -0.80 8.43 12.26
N ASN A 33 -1.92 9.15 12.10
CA ASN A 33 -1.97 10.61 12.06
C ASN A 33 -3.35 11.08 12.55
N PRO A 34 -3.70 10.82 13.82
CA PRO A 34 -5.05 11.08 14.31
C PRO A 34 -5.32 12.60 14.34
N PRO A 35 -6.56 13.03 14.04
CA PRO A 35 -6.94 14.40 14.32
C PRO A 35 -6.91 14.67 15.83
N LYS A 36 -6.76 15.93 16.22
CA LYS A 36 -6.80 16.38 17.63
C LYS A 36 -8.14 16.08 18.27
N VAL A 37 -9.22 16.19 17.50
CA VAL A 37 -10.58 15.83 17.91
C VAL A 37 -11.12 14.78 16.95
N GLU A 38 -11.64 13.68 17.49
CA GLU A 38 -12.14 12.58 16.67
C GLU A 38 -13.19 13.05 15.66
N GLY A 39 -12.97 12.70 14.39
CA GLY A 39 -13.87 13.05 13.29
C GLY A 39 -13.84 14.51 12.86
N LYS A 40 -12.95 15.35 13.42
CA LYS A 40 -12.89 16.78 13.10
C LYS A 40 -11.57 17.20 12.47
N ASP A 41 -11.65 18.13 11.53
CA ASP A 41 -10.48 18.78 10.96
C ASP A 41 -9.81 19.70 12.00
N ASP A 42 -8.49 19.64 12.07
CA ASP A 42 -7.71 20.34 13.11
C ASP A 42 -7.66 21.86 12.95
N GLU A 43 -7.98 22.38 11.77
CA GLU A 43 -7.95 23.81 11.48
C GLU A 43 -9.34 24.43 11.48
N THR A 44 -10.33 23.76 10.86
CA THR A 44 -11.68 24.31 10.70
C THR A 44 -12.68 23.77 11.71
N GLY A 45 -12.42 22.60 12.31
CA GLY A 45 -13.39 21.89 13.17
C GLY A 45 -14.56 21.26 12.40
N GLU A 46 -14.50 21.24 11.07
CA GLU A 46 -15.48 20.60 10.19
C GLU A 46 -15.33 19.07 10.21
N ASP A 47 -16.35 18.35 9.74
CA ASP A 47 -16.34 16.89 9.76
C ASP A 47 -15.36 16.31 8.73
N LEU A 48 -14.59 15.32 9.20
CA LEU A 48 -13.79 14.46 8.34
C LEU A 48 -14.66 13.33 7.79
N VAL A 49 -14.40 12.96 6.54
CA VAL A 49 -15.09 11.85 5.88
C VAL A 49 -14.12 10.70 5.61
N GLN A 50 -14.64 9.47 5.63
CA GLN A 50 -13.97 8.33 5.01
C GLN A 50 -14.43 8.25 3.56
N ARG A 51 -13.51 8.05 2.62
CA ARG A 51 -13.87 7.89 1.21
C ARG A 51 -14.44 6.48 0.99
N PRO A 52 -15.41 6.29 0.08
CA PRO A 52 -16.01 4.99 -0.16
C PRO A 52 -15.01 3.89 -0.58
N ASP A 53 -13.92 4.27 -1.25
CA ASP A 53 -12.87 3.34 -1.67
C ASP A 53 -11.90 2.93 -0.55
N ASP A 54 -11.94 3.65 0.56
CA ASP A 54 -11.19 3.39 1.79
C ASP A 54 -12.02 2.52 2.77
N GLU A 55 -13.30 2.23 2.51
CA GLU A 55 -14.10 1.32 3.36
C GLU A 55 -13.52 -0.10 3.38
N GLU A 56 -13.49 -0.73 4.56
CA GLU A 56 -12.84 -2.04 4.73
C GLU A 56 -13.38 -3.10 3.75
N ALA A 57 -14.70 -3.19 3.59
CA ALA A 57 -15.32 -4.13 2.67
C ALA A 57 -14.87 -3.89 1.21
N THR A 58 -14.75 -2.63 0.81
CA THR A 58 -14.28 -2.23 -0.51
C THR A 58 -12.79 -2.57 -0.68
N VAL A 59 -11.96 -2.30 0.34
CA VAL A 59 -10.52 -2.62 0.32
C VAL A 59 -10.30 -4.13 0.21
N ARG A 60 -11.01 -4.94 1.01
CA ARG A 60 -10.95 -6.41 0.95
C ARG A 60 -11.31 -6.91 -0.45
N LYS A 61 -12.41 -6.43 -1.02
CA LYS A 61 -12.81 -6.79 -2.39
C LYS A 61 -11.75 -6.44 -3.42
N ARG A 62 -11.09 -5.27 -3.29
CA ARG A 62 -9.98 -4.88 -4.18
C ARG A 62 -8.78 -5.80 -4.03
N LEU A 63 -8.47 -6.23 -2.80
CA LEU A 63 -7.39 -7.18 -2.53
C LEU A 63 -7.70 -8.58 -3.09
N ASP A 64 -8.96 -9.03 -3.03
CA ASP A 64 -9.39 -10.29 -3.65
C ASP A 64 -9.20 -10.25 -5.18
N VAL A 65 -9.63 -9.15 -5.82
CA VAL A 65 -9.43 -8.93 -7.25
C VAL A 65 -7.94 -8.88 -7.60
N TYR A 66 -7.13 -8.16 -6.81
CA TYR A 66 -5.67 -8.14 -6.97
C TYR A 66 -5.08 -9.55 -6.87
N SER A 67 -5.48 -10.35 -5.88
CA SER A 67 -4.99 -11.71 -5.71
C SER A 67 -5.40 -12.63 -6.87
N ALA A 68 -6.59 -12.45 -7.43
CA ALA A 68 -7.08 -13.27 -8.53
C ALA A 68 -6.47 -12.87 -9.89
N GLN A 69 -6.25 -11.58 -10.13
CA GLN A 69 -5.93 -11.07 -11.47
C GLN A 69 -4.52 -10.50 -11.60
N THR A 70 -3.96 -9.92 -10.54
CA THR A 70 -2.66 -9.24 -10.57
C THR A 70 -1.54 -10.09 -10.00
N ARG A 71 -1.80 -10.86 -8.92
CA ARG A 71 -0.80 -11.78 -8.35
C ARG A 71 -0.23 -12.80 -9.35
N PRO A 72 -0.99 -13.34 -10.33
CA PRO A 72 -0.41 -14.20 -11.37
C PRO A 72 0.71 -13.53 -12.19
N LEU A 73 0.76 -12.19 -12.29
CA LEU A 73 1.87 -11.49 -12.94
C LEU A 73 3.15 -11.55 -12.11
N VAL A 74 3.04 -11.54 -10.78
CA VAL A 74 4.19 -11.74 -9.88
C VAL A 74 4.76 -13.14 -10.10
N ASP A 75 3.90 -14.16 -10.13
CA ASP A 75 4.30 -15.54 -10.40
C ASP A 75 4.94 -15.68 -11.78
N TYR A 76 4.34 -15.06 -12.81
CA TYR A 76 4.88 -15.04 -14.17
C TYR A 76 6.32 -14.49 -14.22
N TYR A 77 6.54 -13.28 -13.67
CA TYR A 77 7.87 -12.67 -13.72
C TYR A 77 8.89 -13.37 -12.83
N SER A 78 8.46 -13.94 -11.70
CA SER A 78 9.32 -14.75 -10.83
C SER A 78 9.78 -16.03 -11.55
N GLN A 79 8.85 -16.74 -12.19
CA GLN A 79 9.15 -17.95 -12.97
C GLN A 79 10.01 -17.65 -14.20
N TRP A 80 9.73 -16.56 -14.93
CA TRP A 80 10.53 -16.16 -16.07
C TRP A 80 11.96 -15.81 -15.66
N ALA A 81 12.14 -15.05 -14.57
CA ALA A 81 13.46 -14.77 -14.04
C ALA A 81 14.22 -16.05 -13.61
N ALA A 82 13.50 -17.05 -13.10
CA ALA A 82 14.07 -18.33 -12.69
C ALA A 82 14.36 -19.30 -13.85
N SER A 83 13.80 -19.06 -15.05
CA SER A 83 13.96 -19.97 -16.19
C SER A 83 15.37 -19.96 -16.80
N GLY A 84 16.18 -18.94 -16.49
CA GLY A 84 17.50 -18.74 -17.10
C GLY A 84 17.46 -18.18 -18.52
N ASP A 85 16.28 -17.80 -19.03
CA ASP A 85 16.16 -17.08 -20.30
C ASP A 85 16.96 -15.77 -20.24
N ALA A 86 17.83 -15.56 -21.23
CA ALA A 86 18.69 -14.38 -21.31
C ALA A 86 17.90 -13.06 -21.41
N ASN A 87 16.64 -13.11 -21.88
CA ASN A 87 15.76 -11.94 -21.96
C ASN A 87 14.90 -11.74 -20.71
N ALA A 88 14.94 -12.67 -19.75
CA ALA A 88 14.15 -12.55 -18.55
C ALA A 88 14.60 -11.35 -17.71
N PRO A 89 13.67 -10.51 -17.23
CA PRO A 89 14.04 -9.44 -16.30
C PRO A 89 14.48 -10.05 -14.98
N LYS A 90 15.47 -9.44 -14.31
CA LYS A 90 15.73 -9.75 -12.90
C LYS A 90 14.46 -9.50 -12.08
N TYR A 91 14.06 -10.45 -11.26
CA TYR A 91 12.98 -10.31 -10.29
C TYR A 91 13.56 -10.17 -8.88
N ARG A 92 13.01 -9.24 -8.09
CA ARG A 92 13.41 -8.94 -6.72
C ARG A 92 12.17 -8.68 -5.89
N ARG A 93 12.08 -9.30 -4.71
CA ARG A 93 11.03 -9.05 -3.73
C ARG A 93 11.64 -8.42 -2.50
N ILE A 94 11.00 -7.36 -1.99
CA ILE A 94 11.38 -6.71 -0.73
C ILE A 94 10.14 -6.59 0.16
N GLU A 95 10.35 -6.58 1.47
CA GLU A 95 9.30 -6.26 2.43
C GLU A 95 8.98 -4.75 2.40
N GLY A 96 7.69 -4.41 2.37
CA GLY A 96 7.16 -3.05 2.26
C GLY A 96 6.66 -2.45 3.57
N LEU A 97 6.96 -3.07 4.71
CA LEU A 97 6.66 -2.52 6.05
C LEU A 97 7.90 -1.83 6.63
N GLY A 98 7.71 -0.72 7.34
CA GLY A 98 8.79 0.06 7.97
C GLY A 98 8.79 1.53 7.54
N SER A 99 9.87 2.23 7.85
CA SER A 99 10.05 3.62 7.40
C SER A 99 10.31 3.68 5.89
N VAL A 100 10.06 4.85 5.28
CA VAL A 100 10.38 5.08 3.86
C VAL A 100 11.88 4.89 3.62
N ASP A 101 12.73 5.28 4.56
CA ASP A 101 14.18 5.13 4.46
C ASP A 101 14.58 3.66 4.46
N ASP A 102 14.02 2.84 5.35
CA ASP A 102 14.30 1.39 5.42
C ASP A 102 13.83 0.67 4.14
N ILE A 103 12.65 1.04 3.61
CA ILE A 103 12.14 0.49 2.35
C ILE A 103 13.03 0.92 1.19
N THR A 104 13.48 2.17 1.16
CA THR A 104 14.38 2.70 0.13
C THR A 104 15.72 1.98 0.13
N GLN A 105 16.32 1.76 1.31
CA GLN A 105 17.56 1.02 1.44
C GLN A 105 17.42 -0.43 0.95
N ARG A 106 16.34 -1.13 1.32
CA ARG A 106 16.05 -2.49 0.82
C ARG A 106 15.89 -2.52 -0.69
N ALA A 107 15.17 -1.56 -1.26
CA ALA A 107 14.97 -1.45 -2.71
C ALA A 107 16.31 -1.27 -3.44
N LEU A 108 17.15 -0.32 -2.98
CA LEU A 108 18.45 -0.07 -3.59
C LEU A 108 19.38 -1.29 -3.48
N ALA A 109 19.42 -1.95 -2.32
CA ALA A 109 20.21 -3.18 -2.13
C ALA A 109 19.73 -4.33 -3.04
N ALA A 110 18.43 -4.46 -3.25
CA ALA A 110 17.87 -5.48 -4.15
C ALA A 110 18.18 -5.20 -5.62
N LEU A 111 18.31 -3.93 -6.02
CA LEU A 111 18.62 -3.55 -7.40
C LEU A 111 20.10 -3.69 -7.77
N THR A 112 21.00 -3.63 -6.79
CA THR A 112 22.45 -3.74 -7.00
C THR A 112 22.99 -5.17 -6.94
N SER A 113 22.16 -6.14 -6.50
CA SER A 113 22.45 -7.58 -6.53
C SER A 113 21.97 -8.24 -7.83
#